data_AF-A0A9P1MXY9-F1
#
_entry.id   AF-A0A9P1MXY9-F1
#
_cell.length_a   1.000
_cell.length_b   1.000
_cell.length_c   1.000
_cell.angle_alpha   90.00
_cell.angle_beta   90.00
_cell.angle_gamma   90.00
#
_symmetry.space_group_name_H-M   'P 1'
#
loop_
_entity.id
_entity.type
_entity.pdbx_description
1 polymer ?
#
loop_
_entity_poly.entity_id
_entity_poly.type
_entity_poly.pdbx_seq_one_letter_code
_entity_poly.pdbx_strand_id
1 'polypeptide(L)'
;MSLAEELMADFDVYHDDDDDDTEKEEIIEEDDGIEEATEEAMDVGKYQSVFDVAKLAKGEEYQEELETVMEACNLAEKLHMDRLCMHRLVEIRMSLIAPNLVNLLGASTTALLVSQAGGLAPLSRMPACNVQVLGKQKRNLVGFFECFC
;
A
#
# COMPACT_ATOMS: atom_id res chain seq x y z
N MET A 1 -20.31 29.76 8.47
CA MET A 1 -19.86 28.37 8.35
C MET A 1 -18.84 28.35 7.24
N SER A 2 -17.59 28.02 7.57
CA SER A 2 -16.49 28.09 6.61
C SER A 2 -16.46 26.83 5.73
N LEU A 3 -15.89 26.92 4.53
CA LEU A 3 -15.69 25.76 3.64
C LEU A 3 -14.86 24.65 4.32
N ALA A 4 -14.03 25.01 5.31
CA ALA A 4 -13.28 24.06 6.13
C ALA A 4 -14.15 23.31 7.15
N GLU A 5 -15.30 23.89 7.53
CA GLU A 5 -16.28 23.30 8.45
C GLU A 5 -17.17 22.28 7.73
N GLU A 6 -17.41 22.48 6.43
CA GLU A 6 -18.13 21.54 5.56
C GLU A 6 -17.25 20.33 5.16
N LEU A 7 -15.95 20.54 4.93
CA LEU A 7 -14.98 19.48 4.60
C LEU A 7 -14.59 18.58 5.80
N MET A 8 -14.77 19.04 7.03
CA MET A 8 -14.62 18.17 8.21
C MET A 8 -15.86 17.31 8.46
N ALA A 9 -17.05 17.76 8.04
CA ALA A 9 -18.28 16.99 8.17
C ALA A 9 -18.32 15.75 7.25
N ASP A 10 -17.60 15.76 6.12
CA ASP A 10 -17.44 14.58 5.26
C ASP A 10 -16.49 13.52 5.85
N PHE A 11 -15.73 13.83 6.90
CA PHE A 11 -14.82 12.89 7.57
C PHE A 11 -15.53 12.04 8.64
N ASP A 12 -16.68 12.50 9.16
CA ASP A 12 -17.45 11.83 10.21
C ASP A 12 -18.46 10.78 9.68
N VAL A 13 -18.50 10.52 8.37
CA VAL A 13 -19.40 9.49 7.77
C VAL A 13 -18.74 8.10 7.70
N TYR A 14 -17.52 7.93 8.22
CA TYR A 14 -16.94 6.62 8.51
C TYR A 14 -16.97 6.35 10.02
N HIS A 15 -18.17 6.37 10.58
CA HIS A 15 -18.50 5.65 11.81
C HIS A 15 -19.10 4.32 11.37
N ASP A 16 -18.24 3.33 11.11
CA ASP A 16 -18.70 1.95 11.12
C ASP A 16 -18.80 1.56 12.60
N ASP A 17 -20.02 1.61 13.11
CA ASP A 17 -20.45 0.92 14.32
C ASP A 17 -20.33 -0.60 14.06
N ASP A 18 -19.11 -1.12 14.08
CA ASP A 18 -18.86 -2.54 14.36
C ASP A 18 -18.34 -2.63 15.79
N ASP A 19 -19.28 -2.67 16.74
CA ASP A 19 -19.09 -3.25 18.06
C ASP A 19 -18.64 -4.71 17.87
N ASP A 20 -17.35 -4.99 17.98
CA ASP A 20 -16.87 -6.33 18.36
C ASP A 20 -15.83 -6.20 19.48
N ASP A 21 -16.19 -6.80 20.60
CA ASP A 21 -15.50 -6.76 21.88
C ASP A 21 -14.03 -7.21 21.75
N THR A 22 -13.08 -6.29 21.88
CA THR A 22 -11.65 -6.66 21.97
C THR A 22 -11.13 -6.48 23.40
N GLU A 23 -11.49 -7.40 24.29
CA GLU A 23 -10.75 -7.66 25.53
C GLU A 23 -9.92 -8.95 25.39
N LYS A 24 -8.61 -8.80 25.19
CA LYS A 24 -7.51 -9.36 26.00
C LYS A 24 -6.21 -9.47 25.19
N GLU A 25 -5.23 -8.68 25.60
CA GLU A 25 -3.82 -8.94 25.33
C GLU A 25 -3.39 -10.19 26.10
N GLU A 26 -3.08 -11.27 25.39
CA GLU A 26 -2.16 -12.30 25.88
C GLU A 26 -0.92 -12.30 24.99
N ILE A 27 0.20 -11.96 25.62
CA ILE A 27 1.55 -12.03 25.04
C ILE A 27 1.94 -13.51 25.02
N ILE A 28 2.06 -14.08 23.82
CA ILE A 28 2.71 -15.38 23.62
C ILE A 28 4.04 -15.11 22.94
N GLU A 29 5.12 -15.21 23.72
CA GLU A 29 6.48 -15.37 23.19
C GLU A 29 6.67 -16.84 22.79
N GLU A 30 6.61 -17.18 21.50
CA GLU A 30 7.12 -18.47 21.00
C GLU A 30 7.84 -18.31 19.65
N ASP A 31 9.17 -18.38 19.75
CA ASP A 31 10.17 -19.04 18.87
C ASP A 31 10.14 -18.81 17.34
N ASP A 32 11.20 -18.15 16.86
CA ASP A 32 11.57 -17.99 15.45
C ASP A 32 11.93 -19.35 14.81
N GLY A 33 10.92 -20.13 14.46
CA GLY A 33 11.01 -21.27 13.56
C GLY A 33 10.44 -20.92 12.19
N ILE A 34 11.21 -20.22 11.35
CA ILE A 34 10.85 -20.09 9.92
C ILE A 34 11.06 -21.47 9.28
N GLU A 35 10.02 -22.29 9.26
CA GLU A 35 9.96 -23.40 8.31
C GLU A 35 9.90 -22.81 6.90
N GLU A 36 10.97 -23.08 6.16
CA GLU A 36 11.11 -22.81 4.74
C GLU A 36 9.93 -23.46 4.02
N ALA A 37 8.95 -22.66 3.59
CA ALA A 37 7.88 -23.08 2.71
C ALA A 37 8.52 -23.59 1.42
N THR A 38 8.69 -24.91 1.32
CA THR A 38 9.22 -25.55 0.12
C THR A 38 8.30 -25.22 -1.04
N GLU A 39 8.86 -24.52 -2.02
CA GLU A 39 8.22 -24.08 -3.24
C GLU A 39 7.99 -25.30 -4.15
N GLU A 40 7.00 -26.14 -3.84
CA GLU A 40 6.46 -27.07 -4.83
C GLU A 40 5.65 -26.26 -5.85
N ALA A 41 6.32 -25.90 -6.96
CA ALA A 41 5.67 -25.25 -8.08
C ALA A 41 4.53 -26.14 -8.61
N MET A 42 3.29 -25.72 -8.37
CA MET A 42 2.11 -26.33 -8.96
C MET A 42 2.24 -26.35 -10.49
N ASP A 43 2.12 -27.54 -11.11
CA ASP A 43 2.15 -27.70 -12.56
C ASP A 43 0.95 -27.00 -13.21
N VAL A 44 1.16 -25.75 -13.63
CA VAL A 44 0.20 -24.88 -14.32
C VAL A 44 -0.31 -25.52 -15.63
N GLY A 45 0.34 -26.57 -16.14
CA GLY A 45 -0.06 -27.29 -17.34
C GLY A 45 -1.30 -28.20 -17.19
N LYS A 46 -1.72 -28.51 -15.95
CA LYS A 46 -2.77 -29.52 -15.71
C LYS A 46 -4.20 -28.97 -15.72
N TYR A 47 -4.38 -27.67 -15.53
CA TYR A 47 -5.70 -27.03 -15.43
C TYR A 47 -5.85 -25.92 -16.46
N GLN A 48 -6.82 -26.08 -17.36
CA GLN A 48 -7.05 -25.11 -18.44
C GLN A 48 -8.16 -24.10 -18.13
N SER A 49 -8.94 -24.33 -17.06
CA SER A 49 -10.01 -23.42 -16.65
C SER A 49 -10.12 -23.26 -15.14
N VAL A 50 -10.52 -22.07 -14.70
CA VAL A 50 -10.82 -21.75 -13.28
C VAL A 50 -11.92 -22.68 -12.73
N PHE A 51 -12.80 -23.18 -13.60
CA PHE A 51 -13.88 -24.09 -13.23
C PHE A 51 -13.37 -25.49 -12.83
N ASP A 52 -12.27 -25.95 -13.43
CA ASP A 52 -11.67 -27.25 -13.10
C ASP A 52 -11.00 -27.21 -11.71
N VAL A 53 -10.34 -26.10 -11.39
CA VAL A 53 -9.73 -25.86 -10.07
C VAL A 53 -10.82 -25.68 -8.98
N ALA A 54 -11.89 -24.95 -9.29
CA ALA A 54 -13.01 -24.74 -8.37
C ALA A 54 -13.75 -26.03 -7.98
N LYS A 55 -13.71 -27.07 -8.81
CA LYS A 55 -14.26 -28.39 -8.46
C LYS A 55 -13.39 -29.14 -7.45
N LEU A 56 -12.08 -28.97 -7.52
CA LEU A 56 -11.13 -29.62 -6.61
C LEU A 56 -11.18 -29.03 -5.21
N ALA A 57 -11.51 -27.73 -5.10
CA ALA A 57 -11.75 -27.04 -3.83
C ALA A 57 -12.88 -27.65 -2.97
N LYS A 58 -13.71 -28.56 -3.53
CA LYS A 58 -14.73 -29.31 -2.77
C LYS A 58 -14.21 -30.63 -2.18
N GLY A 59 -12.96 -31.00 -2.45
CA GLY A 59 -12.33 -32.15 -1.81
C GLY A 59 -11.94 -31.82 -0.38
N GLU A 60 -12.15 -32.78 0.54
CA GLU A 60 -11.79 -32.62 1.97
C GLU A 60 -10.28 -32.36 2.17
N GLU A 61 -9.43 -32.82 1.25
CA GLU A 61 -7.97 -32.64 1.28
C GLU A 61 -7.53 -31.17 1.19
N TYR A 62 -8.33 -30.29 0.57
CA TYR A 62 -7.98 -28.88 0.34
C TYR A 62 -8.79 -27.89 1.20
N GLN A 63 -9.63 -28.37 2.12
CA GLN A 63 -10.51 -27.47 2.89
C GLN A 63 -9.74 -26.56 3.86
N GLU A 64 -8.73 -27.09 4.56
CA GLU A 64 -7.92 -26.31 5.52
C GLU A 64 -7.05 -25.26 4.81
N GLU A 65 -6.45 -25.63 3.67
CA GLU A 65 -5.68 -24.69 2.83
C GLU A 65 -6.57 -23.60 2.25
N LEU A 66 -7.79 -23.96 1.81
CA LEU A 66 -8.75 -23.00 1.25
C LEU A 66 -9.21 -21.99 2.30
N GLU A 67 -9.45 -22.42 3.54
CA GLU A 67 -9.81 -21.53 4.65
C GLU A 67 -8.69 -20.51 4.91
N THR A 68 -7.45 -20.98 5.02
CA THR A 68 -6.27 -20.12 5.20
C THR A 68 -6.11 -19.10 4.06
N VAL A 69 -6.29 -19.53 2.80
CA VAL A 69 -6.21 -18.65 1.64
C VAL A 69 -7.35 -17.62 1.63
N MET A 70 -8.57 -18.03 2.01
CA MET A 70 -9.71 -17.13 2.10
C MET A 70 -9.51 -16.06 3.18
N GLU A 71 -8.98 -16.42 4.35
CA GLU A 71 -8.60 -15.47 5.39
C GLU A 71 -7.54 -14.47 4.89
N ALA A 72 -6.50 -14.95 4.22
CA ALA A 72 -5.48 -14.09 3.61
C ALA A 72 -6.08 -13.14 2.55
N CYS A 73 -7.02 -13.62 1.74
CA CYS A 73 -7.74 -12.79 0.77
C CYS A 73 -8.58 -11.69 1.45
N ASN A 74 -9.31 -12.03 2.52
CA ASN A 74 -10.10 -11.05 3.29
C ASN A 74 -9.21 -9.97 3.90
N LEU A 75 -8.06 -10.35 4.46
CA LEU A 75 -7.07 -9.41 4.97
C LEU A 75 -6.49 -8.52 3.86
N ALA A 76 -6.19 -9.09 2.70
CA ALA A 76 -5.70 -8.35 1.54
C ALA A 76 -6.73 -7.33 1.02
N GLU A 77 -8.02 -7.69 1.04
CA GLU A 77 -9.12 -6.78 0.69
C GLU A 77 -9.21 -5.62 1.68
N LYS A 78 -9.14 -5.91 2.99
CA LYS A 78 -9.11 -4.87 4.03
C LYS A 78 -7.94 -3.90 3.83
N LEU A 79 -6.73 -4.42 3.63
CA LEU A 79 -5.54 -3.59 3.37
C LEU A 79 -5.68 -2.77 2.07
N HIS A 80 -6.36 -3.32 1.06
CA HIS A 80 -6.63 -2.61 -0.18
C HIS A 80 -7.57 -1.41 0.07
N MET A 81 -8.63 -1.60 0.84
CA MET A 81 -9.55 -0.52 1.23
C MET A 81 -8.83 0.57 2.04
N ASP A 82 -8.01 0.20 3.03
CA ASP A 82 -7.24 1.15 3.83
C ASP A 82 -6.27 1.97 2.96
N ARG A 83 -5.61 1.32 2.00
CA ARG A 83 -4.74 2.00 1.03
C ARG A 83 -5.52 3.05 0.22
N LEU A 84 -6.73 2.74 -0.23
CA LEU A 84 -7.58 3.68 -0.96
C LEU A 84 -7.98 4.87 -0.10
N CYS A 85 -8.32 4.64 1.17
CA CYS A 85 -8.62 5.70 2.13
C CYS A 85 -7.42 6.66 2.30
N MET A 86 -6.21 6.12 2.45
CA MET A 86 -4.98 6.91 2.54
C MET A 86 -4.71 7.73 1.26
N HIS A 87 -4.95 7.17 0.07
CA HIS A 87 -4.81 7.92 -1.18
C HIS A 87 -5.77 9.12 -1.21
N ARG A 88 -7.02 8.92 -0.82
CA ARG A 88 -8.02 9.99 -0.80
C ARG A 88 -7.67 11.09 0.20
N LEU A 89 -7.14 10.72 1.37
CA LEU A 89 -6.64 11.68 2.35
C LEU A 89 -5.52 12.56 1.75
N VAL A 90 -4.56 11.94 1.06
CA VAL A 90 -3.48 12.67 0.40
C VAL A 90 -4.01 13.59 -0.70
N GLU A 91 -4.99 13.15 -1.50
CA GLU A 91 -5.60 13.98 -2.54
C GLU A 91 -6.22 15.26 -2.00
N ILE A 92 -7.04 15.14 -0.96
CA ILE A 92 -7.73 16.29 -0.36
C ILE A 92 -6.70 17.22 0.30
N ARG A 93 -5.78 16.68 1.11
CA ARG A 93 -4.79 17.47 1.85
C ARG A 93 -3.81 18.18 0.93
N MET A 94 -3.30 17.51 -0.11
CA MET A 94 -2.32 18.10 -1.01
C MET A 94 -2.94 19.19 -1.88
N SER A 95 -4.22 19.06 -2.24
CA SER A 95 -4.96 20.09 -2.97
C SER A 95 -5.13 21.39 -2.15
N LEU A 96 -5.20 21.27 -0.83
CA LEU A 96 -5.23 22.42 0.08
C LEU A 96 -3.83 23.01 0.34
N ILE A 97 -2.82 22.14 0.50
CA ILE A 97 -1.47 22.53 0.92
C ILE A 97 -0.63 23.09 -0.25
N ALA A 98 -0.73 22.47 -1.43
CA ALA A 98 0.09 22.81 -2.59
C ALA A 98 -0.70 22.73 -3.91
N PRO A 99 -1.77 23.54 -4.08
CA PRO A 99 -2.68 23.46 -5.25
C PRO A 99 -1.93 23.59 -6.58
N ASN A 100 -0.97 24.51 -6.69
CA ASN A 100 -0.21 24.73 -7.91
C ASN A 100 0.58 23.48 -8.36
N LEU A 101 1.16 22.74 -7.40
CA LEU A 101 1.91 21.52 -7.72
C LEU A 101 0.98 20.38 -8.08
N VAL A 102 -0.15 20.25 -7.36
CA VAL A 102 -1.18 19.26 -7.66
C VAL A 102 -1.75 19.45 -9.06
N ASN A 103 -2.02 20.70 -9.49
CA ASN A 103 -2.50 20.99 -10.84
C ASN A 103 -1.49 20.63 -11.94
N LEU A 104 -0.18 20.60 -11.64
CA LEU A 104 0.86 20.28 -12.62
C LEU A 104 1.20 18.79 -12.67
N LEU A 105 1.26 18.13 -11.51
CA LEU A 105 1.82 16.78 -11.38
C LEU A 105 0.79 15.73 -10.91
N GLY A 106 -0.28 16.18 -10.24
CA GLY A 106 -1.20 15.33 -9.47
C GLY A 106 -0.85 15.28 -7.98
N ALA A 107 -1.82 14.89 -7.15
CA ALA A 107 -1.63 14.89 -5.69
C ALA A 107 -0.66 13.81 -5.20
N SER A 108 -0.74 12.60 -5.76
CA SER A 108 0.13 11.47 -5.37
C SER A 108 1.62 11.75 -5.65
N THR A 109 1.94 12.24 -6.84
CA THR A 109 3.31 12.60 -7.25
C THR A 109 3.84 13.80 -6.48
N THR A 110 2.98 14.81 -6.23
CA THR A 110 3.33 15.96 -5.39
C THR A 110 3.66 15.52 -3.98
N ALA A 111 2.86 14.63 -3.38
CA ALA A 111 3.12 14.09 -2.05
C ALA A 111 4.49 13.41 -1.97
N LEU A 112 4.83 12.60 -2.98
CA LEU A 112 6.12 11.92 -3.05
C LEU A 112 7.30 12.89 -3.20
N LEU A 113 7.16 13.95 -4.00
CA LEU A 113 8.21 14.95 -4.16
C LEU A 113 8.43 15.75 -2.88
N VAL A 114 7.34 16.14 -2.21
CA VAL A 114 7.39 16.84 -0.93
C VAL A 114 7.98 15.95 0.16
N SER A 115 7.62 14.67 0.21
CA SER A 115 8.18 13.71 1.17
C SER A 115 9.67 13.49 0.94
N GLN A 116 10.09 13.33 -0.33
CA GLN A 116 11.50 13.13 -0.68
C GLN A 116 12.34 14.38 -0.39
N ALA A 117 11.78 15.57 -0.55
CA ALA A 117 12.44 16.83 -0.23
C ALA A 117 12.46 17.16 1.27
N GLY A 118 11.65 16.47 2.09
CA GLY A 118 11.52 16.74 3.53
C GLY A 118 10.58 17.90 3.86
N GLY A 119 9.65 18.25 2.96
CA GLY A 119 8.66 19.31 3.14
C GLY A 119 8.66 20.37 2.03
N LEU A 120 7.70 21.30 2.08
CA LEU A 120 7.55 22.35 1.06
C LEU A 120 8.66 23.42 1.10
N ALA A 121 9.09 23.81 2.31
CA ALA A 121 10.16 24.79 2.47
C ALA A 121 11.49 24.33 1.84
N PRO A 122 12.02 23.11 2.12
CA PRO A 122 13.21 22.63 1.45
C PRO A 122 13.00 22.40 -0.05
N LEU A 123 11.81 21.95 -0.49
CA LEU A 123 11.49 21.80 -1.91
C LEU A 123 11.58 23.14 -2.66
N SER A 124 11.07 24.23 -2.07
CA SER A 124 11.11 25.57 -2.68
C SER A 124 12.51 26.16 -2.86
N ARG A 125 13.48 25.73 -2.02
CA ARG A 125 14.88 26.17 -2.09
C ARG A 125 15.73 25.27 -2.98
N MET A 126 15.21 24.11 -3.38
CA MET A 126 15.94 23.14 -4.18
C MET A 126 16.04 23.61 -5.64
N PRO A 127 17.22 23.63 -6.26
CA PRO A 127 17.35 24.00 -7.66
C PRO A 127 16.74 22.93 -8.57
N ALA A 128 16.27 23.33 -9.76
CA ALA A 128 15.55 22.44 -10.67
C ALA A 128 16.33 21.17 -11.05
N CYS A 129 17.66 21.27 -11.20
CA CYS A 129 18.51 20.11 -11.49
C CYS A 129 18.50 19.07 -10.36
N ASN A 130 18.40 19.51 -9.10
CA ASN A 130 18.30 18.61 -7.95
C ASN A 130 16.90 18.01 -7.86
N VAL A 131 15.85 18.79 -8.14
CA VAL A 131 14.47 18.29 -8.18
C VAL A 131 14.31 17.19 -9.25
N GLN A 132 14.96 17.35 -10.40
CA GLN A 132 14.90 16.38 -11.51
C GLN A 132 15.51 15.01 -11.17
N VAL A 133 16.46 14.96 -10.23
CA VAL A 133 17.10 13.71 -9.81
C VAL A 133 16.50 13.11 -8.54
N LEU A 134 15.50 13.76 -7.93
CA LEU A 134 14.77 13.21 -6.77
C LEU A 134 14.10 11.88 -7.13
N GLY A 135 14.15 10.94 -6.19
CA GLY A 135 13.56 9.59 -6.38
C GLY A 135 14.40 8.63 -7.23
N LYS A 136 15.50 9.09 -7.85
CA LYS A 136 16.46 8.17 -8.49
C LYS A 136 17.22 7.40 -7.41
N GLN A 137 16.92 6.11 -7.30
CA GLN A 137 17.71 5.16 -6.51
C GLN A 137 19.15 5.14 -7.05
N LYS A 138 20.14 5.31 -6.16
CA LYS A 138 21.54 5.04 -6.50
C LYS A 138 21.64 3.55 -6.82
N ARG A 139 21.63 3.20 -8.10
CA ARG A 139 22.14 1.90 -8.55
C ARG A 139 23.64 1.95 -8.32
N ASN A 140 24.08 1.55 -7.13
CA ASN A 140 25.46 1.21 -6.90
C ASN A 140 25.73 -0.06 -7.73
N LEU A 141 25.96 0.11 -9.03
CA LEU A 141 26.65 -0.89 -9.84
C LEU A 141 28.06 -0.97 -9.26
N VAL A 142 28.23 -1.80 -8.24
CA VAL A 142 29.53 -2.27 -7.80
C VAL A 142 30.10 -3.06 -8.99
N GLY A 143 30.79 -2.37 -9.91
CA GLY A 143 31.53 -3.04 -10.98
C GLY A 143 31.35 -2.55 -12.43
N PHE A 144 30.85 -1.35 -12.72
CA PHE A 144 31.14 -0.72 -14.01
C PHE A 144 31.67 0.69 -13.81
N PHE A 145 32.99 0.82 -13.92
CA PHE A 145 33.66 2.08 -14.22
C PHE A 145 32.96 2.73 -15.42
N GLU A 146 32.34 3.90 -15.27
CA GLU A 146 32.82 5.12 -15.92
C GLU A 146 31.95 6.33 -15.54
N CYS A 147 32.67 7.43 -15.34
CA CYS A 147 32.21 8.80 -15.34
C CYS A 147 31.27 9.07 -16.53
N PHE A 148 30.19 9.84 -16.34
CA PHE A 148 30.00 11.07 -17.11
C PHE A 148 28.87 11.93 -16.52
N CYS A 149 29.28 13.15 -16.15
CA CYS A 149 28.53 14.39 -15.90
C CYS A 149 27.29 14.36 -14.99
#